data_AF-A0A928A741-F1
#
_entry.id   AF-A0A928A741-F1
#
_cell.length_a   1.000
_cell.length_b   1.000
_cell.length_c   1.000
_cell.angle_alpha   90.00
_cell.angle_beta   90.00
_cell.angle_gamma   90.00
#
_symmetry.space_group_name_H-M   'P 1'
#
loop_
_entity.id
_entity.type
_entity.pdbx_description
1 polymer ?
#
loop_
_entity_poly.entity_id
_entity_poly.type
_entity_poly.pdbx_seq_one_letter_code
_entity_poly.pdbx_strand_id
1 'polypeptide(L)'
;MELNVYEQYFEAQGVFSEVERKGALVMLVSDSERGMITYKAAVTFFPHRDEEDYAISYDAYFEKFIYEGKGRRSRKKEAAYLEQLPEIIDQLAEENGAEVFWDKPLREARRG
;
A
#
# COMPACT_ATOMS: atom_id res chain seq x y z
N MET A 1 9.02 12.45 -9.23
CA MET A 1 7.56 12.50 -9.51
C MET A 1 7.02 11.18 -9.06
N GLU A 2 6.25 11.25 -7.98
CA GLU A 2 5.63 10.10 -7.34
C GLU A 2 4.32 9.73 -8.04
N LEU A 3 4.06 8.44 -8.15
CA LEU A 3 2.88 7.91 -8.81
C LEU A 3 2.49 6.56 -8.20
N ASN A 4 1.20 6.38 -7.95
CA ASN A 4 0.61 5.11 -7.55
C ASN A 4 0.46 4.21 -8.78
N VAL A 5 1.35 3.24 -8.92
CA VAL A 5 1.29 2.22 -9.97
C VAL A 5 0.06 1.35 -9.77
N TYR A 6 -0.26 1.12 -8.50
CA TYR A 6 -1.43 0.38 -8.05
C TYR A 6 -1.88 0.91 -6.71
N GLU A 7 -3.19 0.93 -6.51
CA GLU A 7 -3.79 1.13 -5.21
C GLU A 7 -5.11 0.38 -5.10
N GLN A 8 -5.39 -0.21 -3.94
CA GLN A 8 -6.66 -0.86 -3.66
C GLN A 8 -6.97 -0.81 -2.17
N TYR A 9 -8.26 -0.70 -1.85
CA TYR A 9 -8.78 -0.70 -0.49
C TYR A 9 -9.29 -2.09 -0.13
N PHE A 10 -8.93 -2.58 1.05
CA PHE A 10 -9.32 -3.87 1.59
C PHE A 10 -9.88 -3.71 3.01
N GLU A 11 -10.73 -4.64 3.45
CA GLU A 11 -10.95 -4.81 4.88
C GLU A 11 -9.61 -5.18 5.54
N ALA A 12 -9.45 -4.72 6.78
CA ALA A 12 -8.26 -5.00 7.57
C ALA A 12 -8.63 -5.11 9.05
N GLN A 13 -7.69 -5.54 9.87
CA GLN A 13 -7.83 -5.54 11.31
C GLN A 13 -6.53 -5.05 11.94
N GLY A 14 -6.62 -4.12 12.88
CA GLY A 14 -5.49 -3.65 13.67
C GLY A 14 -5.91 -2.59 14.68
N VAL A 15 -5.04 -2.29 15.64
CA VAL A 15 -5.28 -1.21 16.63
C VAL A 15 -4.06 -0.32 16.68
N PHE A 16 -4.25 0.96 16.35
CA PHE A 16 -3.21 1.97 16.35
C PHE A 16 -3.67 3.16 17.17
N SER A 17 -2.86 3.56 18.16
CA SER A 17 -3.19 4.67 19.06
C SER A 17 -4.56 4.52 19.73
N GLU A 18 -4.89 3.31 20.20
CA GLU A 18 -6.21 2.94 20.80
C GLU A 18 -7.40 2.99 19.83
N VAL A 19 -7.17 3.17 18.53
CA VAL A 19 -8.19 3.21 17.49
C VAL A 19 -8.16 1.93 16.66
N GLU A 20 -9.29 1.21 16.64
CA GLU A 20 -9.50 0.10 15.71
C GLU A 20 -9.45 0.59 14.26
N ARG A 21 -8.68 -0.12 13.43
CA ARG A 21 -8.60 0.09 11.99
C ARG A 21 -9.22 -1.11 11.29
N LYS A 22 -10.28 -0.85 10.51
CA LYS A 22 -11.06 -1.86 9.80
C LYS A 22 -10.85 -1.83 8.29
N GLY A 23 -10.05 -0.90 7.81
CA GLY A 23 -9.67 -0.81 6.40
C GLY A 23 -8.17 -0.60 6.23
N ALA A 24 -7.65 -1.08 5.11
CA ALA A 24 -6.30 -0.83 4.64
C ALA A 24 -6.31 -0.34 3.20
N LEU A 25 -5.51 0.69 2.90
CA LEU A 25 -5.18 1.10 1.54
C LEU A 25 -3.79 0.57 1.22
N VAL A 26 -3.74 -0.37 0.28
CA VAL A 26 -2.52 -1.00 -0.20
C VAL A 26 -2.07 -0.32 -1.49
N MET A 27 -0.80 0.03 -1.59
CA MET A 27 -0.23 0.79 -2.70
C MET A 27 1.10 0.20 -3.18
N LEU A 28 1.30 0.24 -4.49
CA LEU A 28 2.63 0.15 -5.11
C LEU A 28 2.96 1.53 -5.67
N VAL A 29 3.96 2.18 -5.07
CA VAL A 29 4.34 3.54 -5.41
C VAL A 29 5.64 3.52 -6.22
N SER A 30 5.68 4.29 -7.30
CA SER A 30 6.88 4.55 -8.09
C SER A 30 7.25 6.02 -7.95
N ASP A 31 8.50 6.32 -7.64
CA ASP A 31 9.03 7.68 -7.73
C ASP A 31 10.24 7.73 -8.66
N SER A 32 10.18 8.65 -9.62
CA SER A 32 11.30 8.96 -10.50
C SER A 32 11.88 10.33 -10.16
N GLU A 33 13.10 10.37 -9.64
CA GLU A 33 13.85 11.61 -9.40
C GLU A 33 15.27 11.50 -9.99
N ARG A 34 15.71 12.54 -10.71
CA ARG A 34 17.09 12.68 -11.23
C ARG A 34 17.65 11.45 -11.98
N GLY A 35 16.80 10.72 -12.72
CA GLY A 35 17.19 9.53 -13.50
C GLY A 35 17.30 8.24 -12.69
N MET A 36 16.92 8.28 -11.42
CA MET A 36 16.71 7.13 -10.55
C MET A 36 15.21 6.81 -10.50
N ILE A 37 14.90 5.53 -10.36
CA ILE A 37 13.56 5.01 -10.15
C ILE A 37 13.54 4.20 -8.86
N THR A 38 12.58 4.48 -8.00
CA THR A 38 12.30 3.71 -6.78
C THR A 38 10.92 3.08 -6.89
N TYR A 39 10.78 1.89 -6.32
CA TYR A 39 9.49 1.25 -6.10
C TYR A 39 9.34 0.92 -4.62
N LYS A 40 8.19 1.26 -4.05
CA LYS A 40 7.83 0.97 -2.66
C LYS A 40 6.50 0.26 -2.59
N ALA A 41 6.41 -0.75 -1.74
CA ALA A 41 5.14 -1.22 -1.23
C ALA A 41 4.75 -0.34 -0.05
N ALA A 42 3.50 0.09 0.02
CA ALA A 42 3.01 0.88 1.15
C ALA A 42 1.61 0.43 1.55
N VAL A 43 1.30 0.55 2.83
CA VAL A 43 -0.03 0.31 3.39
C VAL A 43 -0.36 1.39 4.41
N THR A 44 -1.61 1.85 4.42
CA THR A 44 -2.13 2.69 5.49
C THR A 44 -3.42 2.12 6.05
N PHE A 45 -3.51 2.06 7.38
CA PHE A 45 -4.66 1.52 8.09
C PHE A 45 -5.58 2.63 8.61
N PHE A 46 -6.88 2.53 8.31
CA PHE A 46 -7.87 3.55 8.64
C PHE A 46 -9.09 2.96 9.38
N PRO A 47 -9.81 3.76 10.19
CA PRO A 47 -10.89 3.25 11.04
C PRO A 47 -12.01 2.56 10.27
N HIS A 48 -12.34 3.07 9.08
CA HIS A 48 -13.44 2.62 8.23
C HIS A 48 -14.77 2.45 8.98
N ARG A 49 -15.23 3.55 9.58
CA ARG A 49 -16.54 3.65 10.26
C ARG A 49 -17.64 4.03 9.27
N ASP A 50 -17.31 4.74 8.19
CA ASP A 50 -18.20 5.10 7.09
C ASP A 50 -17.47 5.18 5.73
N GLU A 51 -18.22 5.46 4.66
CA GLU A 51 -17.68 5.64 3.31
C GLU A 51 -16.94 6.98 3.09
N GLU A 52 -16.88 7.86 4.08
CA GLU A 52 -16.14 9.13 3.99
C GLU A 52 -14.70 9.00 4.52
N ASP A 53 -14.43 7.96 5.32
CA ASP A 53 -13.13 7.68 5.95
C ASP A 53 -11.97 7.34 4.98
N TYR A 54 -12.21 7.20 3.67
CA TYR A 54 -11.15 6.85 2.70
C TYR A 54 -10.08 7.94 2.50
N ALA A 55 -10.24 9.13 3.09
CA ALA A 55 -9.38 10.29 2.83
C ALA A 55 -8.37 10.60 3.95
N ILE A 56 -8.33 9.81 5.03
CA ILE A 56 -7.62 10.20 6.25
C ILE A 56 -6.35 9.36 6.45
N SER A 57 -5.21 9.94 6.06
CA SER A 57 -3.87 9.47 6.39
C SER A 57 -3.50 9.93 7.81
N TYR A 58 -3.52 9.02 8.79
CA TYR A 58 -2.85 9.22 10.08
C TYR A 58 -2.02 7.99 10.44
N ASP A 59 -0.96 8.25 11.24
CA ASP A 59 -0.18 7.42 12.18
C ASP A 59 0.15 5.94 11.89
N ALA A 60 -0.66 5.22 11.13
CA ALA A 60 -0.52 3.82 10.75
C ALA A 60 -0.18 3.66 9.25
N TYR A 61 0.75 4.48 8.74
CA TYR A 61 1.33 4.33 7.39
C TYR A 61 2.68 3.61 7.48
N PHE A 62 2.83 2.55 6.69
CA PHE A 62 4.03 1.73 6.64
C PHE A 62 4.46 1.52 5.21
N GLU A 63 5.77 1.56 4.95
CA GLU A 63 6.32 1.34 3.61
C GLU A 63 7.60 0.52 3.64
N LYS A 64 7.86 -0.17 2.53
CA LYS A 64 9.10 -0.93 2.31
C LYS A 64 9.59 -0.70 0.88
N PHE A 65 10.87 -0.36 0.75
CA PHE A 65 11.52 -0.27 -0.55
C PHE A 65 11.67 -1.66 -1.17
N ILE A 66 11.18 -1.81 -2.40
CA ILE A 66 11.31 -3.03 -3.20
C ILE A 66 12.55 -2.93 -4.10
N TYR A 67 12.77 -1.76 -4.69
CA TYR A 67 13.83 -1.54 -5.66
C TYR A 67 14.24 -0.08 -5.72
N GLU A 68 15.53 0.15 -5.95
CA GLU A 68 16.10 1.42 -6.35
C GLU A 68 17.15 1.20 -7.44
N GLY A 69 17.15 2.04 -8.46
CA GLY A 69 18.24 2.04 -9.44
C GLY A 69 18.09 3.04 -10.56
N LYS A 70 19.10 3.10 -11.43
CA LYS A 70 19.06 3.96 -12.62
C LYS A 70 18.02 3.44 -13.62
N GLY A 71 17.29 4.35 -14.25
CA GLY A 71 16.42 4.04 -15.37
C GLY A 71 15.05 4.71 -15.30
N ARG A 72 14.07 4.06 -15.95
CA ARG A 72 12.68 4.52 -16.05
C ARG A 72 11.72 3.42 -15.62
N ARG A 73 10.44 3.79 -15.48
CA ARG A 73 9.35 2.84 -15.23
C ARG A 73 9.33 1.70 -16.25
N SER A 74 8.96 0.51 -15.79
CA SER A 74 8.87 -0.68 -16.63
C SER A 74 7.67 -1.52 -16.21
N ARG A 75 6.67 -1.60 -17.09
CA ARG A 75 5.46 -2.43 -16.85
C ARG A 75 5.79 -3.88 -16.52
N LYS A 76 6.89 -4.42 -17.06
CA LYS A 76 7.35 -5.78 -16.75
C LYS A 76 7.81 -5.90 -15.29
N LYS A 77 8.58 -4.92 -14.80
CA LYS A 77 9.01 -4.89 -13.40
C LYS A 77 7.83 -4.65 -12.47
N GLU A 78 6.95 -3.72 -12.84
CA GLU A 78 5.72 -3.41 -12.08
C GLU A 78 4.84 -4.65 -11.89
N ALA A 79 4.60 -5.43 -12.95
CA ALA A 79 3.85 -6.69 -12.83
C ALA A 79 4.50 -7.66 -11.83
N ALA A 80 5.83 -7.84 -11.91
CA ALA A 80 6.56 -8.70 -10.97
C ALA A 80 6.51 -8.18 -9.52
N TYR A 81 6.50 -6.86 -9.33
CA TYR A 81 6.36 -6.26 -7.99
C TYR A 81 4.93 -6.32 -7.47
N LEU A 82 3.92 -6.28 -8.34
CA LEU A 82 2.53 -6.50 -7.95
C LEU A 82 2.28 -7.93 -7.49
N GLU A 83 2.96 -8.92 -8.08
CA GLU A 83 2.89 -10.31 -7.62
C GLU A 83 3.51 -10.48 -6.23
N GLN A 84 4.55 -9.71 -5.90
CA GLN A 84 5.21 -9.70 -4.59
C GLN A 84 4.50 -8.82 -3.56
N LEU A 85 3.59 -7.95 -4.00
CA LEU A 85 3.00 -6.92 -3.15
C LEU A 85 2.26 -7.53 -1.95
N PRO A 86 1.42 -8.58 -2.08
CA PRO A 86 0.72 -9.15 -0.93
C PRO A 86 1.65 -9.63 0.17
N GLU A 87 2.69 -10.39 -0.17
CA GLU A 87 3.66 -10.91 0.80
C GLU A 87 4.37 -9.77 1.55
N ILE A 88 4.75 -8.70 0.85
CA ILE A 88 5.41 -7.55 1.48
C ILE A 88 4.46 -6.80 2.41
N ILE A 89 3.20 -6.65 2.02
CA ILE A 89 2.19 -5.97 2.84
C ILE A 89 1.80 -6.81 4.05
N ASP A 90 1.67 -8.13 3.91
CA ASP A 90 1.39 -9.03 5.02
C ASP A 90 2.51 -8.96 6.06
N GLN A 91 3.78 -8.95 5.62
CA GLN A 91 4.90 -8.73 6.51
C GLN A 91 4.82 -7.38 7.24
N LEU A 92 4.53 -6.29 6.52
CA LEU A 92 4.38 -4.96 7.13
C LEU A 92 3.21 -4.91 8.12
N ALA A 93 2.10 -5.59 7.82
CA ALA A 93 0.94 -5.67 8.68
C ALA A 93 1.27 -6.46 9.96
N GLU A 94 1.87 -7.64 9.83
CA GLU A 94 2.24 -8.51 10.95
C GLU A 94 3.24 -7.82 11.89
N GLU A 95 4.28 -7.18 11.35
CA GLU A 95 5.27 -6.41 12.12
C GLU A 95 4.64 -5.30 12.97
N ASN A 96 3.45 -4.83 12.59
CA ASN A 96 2.71 -3.75 13.24
C ASN A 96 1.42 -4.22 13.93
N GLY A 97 1.23 -5.54 14.10
CA GLY A 97 0.07 -6.10 14.79
C GLY A 97 -1.26 -5.89 14.05
N ALA A 98 -1.21 -5.90 12.73
CA ALA A 98 -2.37 -5.76 11.85
C ALA A 98 -2.44 -6.90 10.81
N GLU A 99 -3.56 -6.98 10.11
CA GLU A 99 -3.86 -7.97 9.07
C GLU A 99 -4.68 -7.32 7.94
N VAL A 100 -4.45 -7.73 6.70
CA VAL A 100 -5.21 -7.29 5.52
C VAL A 100 -5.99 -8.47 4.95
N PHE A 101 -7.30 -8.31 4.73
CA PHE A 101 -8.17 -9.35 4.18
C PHE A 101 -8.25 -9.23 2.64
N TRP A 102 -7.34 -9.91 1.95
CA TRP A 102 -7.19 -9.85 0.48
C TRP A 102 -8.42 -10.29 -0.32
N ASP A 103 -9.26 -11.13 0.28
CA ASP A 103 -10.52 -11.63 -0.31
C ASP A 103 -11.69 -10.65 -0.12
N LYS A 104 -11.48 -9.54 0.61
CA LYS A 104 -12.51 -8.55 0.95
C LYS A 104 -12.13 -7.14 0.47
N PRO A 105 -12.16 -6.89 -0.85
CA PRO A 105 -11.92 -5.56 -1.37
C PRO A 105 -13.08 -4.62 -1.02
N LEU A 106 -12.75 -3.44 -0.48
CA LEU A 106 -13.72 -2.37 -0.21
C LEU A 106 -13.98 -1.51 -1.45
N ARG A 107 -13.00 -1.43 -2.35
CA ARG A 107 -13.08 -0.70 -3.64
C ARG A 107 -12.32 -1.43 -4.73
N GLU A 108 -12.65 -1.12 -5.98
CA GLU A 108 -11.89 -1.60 -7.13
C GLU A 108 -10.45 -1.08 -7.11
N ALA A 109 -9.53 -1.89 -7.63
CA ALA A 109 -8.14 -1.47 -7.81
C ALA A 109 -8.04 -0.33 -8.83
N ARG A 110 -7.23 0.67 -8.52
CA ARG A 110 -6.79 1.70 -9.49
C ARG A 110 -5.34 1.44 -9.89
N ARG A 111 -5.00 1.76 -11.14
CA ARG A 111 -3.65 1.59 -11.70
C ARG A 111 -3.24 2.85 -12.46
N GLY A 112 -1.97 3.27 -12.34
CA GLY A 112 -1.39 4.49 -12.95
C GLY A 112 0.01 4.29 -13.52
#